data_AF-A0A3B9PTF8-F1
#
_entry.id   AF-A0A3B9PTF8-F1
#
_cell.length_a   1.000
_cell.length_b   1.000
_cell.length_c   1.000
_cell.angle_alpha   90.00
_cell.angle_beta   90.00
_cell.angle_gamma   90.00
#
_symmetry.space_group_name_H-M   'P 1'
#
loop_
_entity.id
_entity.type
_entity.pdbx_description
1 polymer ?
#
loop_
_entity_poly.entity_id
_entity_poly.type
_entity_poly.pdbx_seq_one_letter_code
_entity_poly.pdbx_strand_id
1 'polypeptide(L)'
;MIRLIKKNYKILLGFLLPCLFVNLAQAQDAPNFVDIGVRFVSPPPAAVKINQVFGVQAEVYLDSNTTTIPAGETVTAEVTLVDPDGIIIQTHSQSWNGFNEDTNGSITNQTGQLLLQVPWSQANKWTDTATWTVILRVTATSVESDMADNIAQQTFSVLMPDLDLSISGVTATDPLTGLQTTNFVPNTNYSVTGTVTNIGEVMTQPAVRTSVVAQLRRMTLGEDGSQSFGEVMDEESVLFPATAQTLDYLMPESSWNFTINNLFLGANATGLFAVTVEVNPSDVIAGRIMRESDYTNNLQFFPSNGIDVSPGDENATSFPDLEYVENSYNGEKGNFRGLDPAFISFAIRNNGTRPVASGDNISAKVLLSKDQLADDSDFILREFNLGGDGIGFGMLAGETINLTWFQQLPDNYEGDYYLILEINNRGTLEPPIPLDTTPIFSLSSQDKGTTDLLPTDITSNLSAERPSSSKDGRYVVYEKTVAETGGQNYQQIFLLDMQAPEAPPLLISKSFNDPAGQIPGNGSSLRPSISLDGSTVVFHSRASDLVPGDTNGKEDVFLYRVVTNTLLRAVNDEDQQFNGRSLYPAVVRTFSKKK
;
A
#
# COMPACT_ATOMS: atom_id res chain seq x y z
N MET A 1 -84.64 16.18 -26.72
CA MET A 1 -86.01 16.58 -26.31
C MET A 1 -85.95 18.05 -25.93
N ILE A 2 -86.72 18.87 -26.67
CA ILE A 2 -87.16 20.25 -26.38
C ILE A 2 -86.07 21.36 -26.36
N ARG A 3 -85.79 21.86 -27.58
CA ARG A 3 -85.60 23.28 -27.91
C ARG A 3 -86.98 23.94 -28.07
N LEU A 4 -87.16 25.17 -27.63
CA LEU A 4 -88.18 26.13 -28.12
C LEU A 4 -87.89 27.50 -27.43
N ILE A 5 -87.96 28.70 -28.00
CA ILE A 5 -88.21 29.19 -29.36
C ILE A 5 -87.81 30.68 -29.42
N LYS A 6 -87.33 31.13 -30.60
CA LYS A 6 -87.11 32.53 -31.02
C LYS A 6 -88.42 33.23 -31.43
N LYS A 7 -88.48 34.56 -31.33
CA LYS A 7 -89.13 35.48 -32.30
C LYS A 7 -88.60 36.91 -32.02
N ASN A 8 -87.73 37.53 -32.83
CA ASN A 8 -87.84 38.13 -34.18
C ASN A 8 -88.93 39.22 -34.35
N TYR A 9 -88.52 40.45 -34.68
CA TYR A 9 -88.73 41.23 -35.94
C TYR A 9 -88.53 42.76 -35.65
N LYS A 10 -87.47 43.40 -36.17
CA LYS A 10 -87.33 44.20 -37.43
C LYS A 10 -88.15 45.51 -37.55
N ILE A 11 -87.42 46.64 -37.45
CA ILE A 11 -87.16 47.69 -38.49
C ILE A 11 -88.35 48.37 -39.22
N LEU A 12 -88.57 49.70 -39.04
CA LEU A 12 -88.22 50.82 -39.96
C LEU A 12 -89.16 52.07 -39.85
N LEU A 13 -88.51 53.25 -39.82
CA LEU A 13 -88.87 54.61 -40.32
C LEU A 13 -90.22 55.28 -40.01
N GLY A 14 -90.11 56.53 -39.52
CA GLY A 14 -91.11 57.59 -39.66
C GLY A 14 -90.55 58.95 -39.23
N PHE A 15 -89.98 59.70 -40.17
CA PHE A 15 -89.56 61.11 -40.03
C PHE A 15 -90.76 62.02 -39.70
N LEU A 16 -90.59 62.99 -38.80
CA LEU A 16 -90.98 64.41 -39.00
C LEU A 16 -90.51 65.28 -37.81
N LEU A 17 -89.49 66.11 -38.03
CA LEU A 17 -89.25 67.41 -37.35
C LEU A 17 -89.96 68.51 -38.19
N PRO A 18 -90.14 69.79 -37.75
CA PRO A 18 -89.58 70.45 -36.56
C PRO A 18 -90.58 71.35 -35.78
N CYS A 19 -90.24 71.73 -34.55
CA CYS A 19 -90.43 73.12 -34.09
C CYS A 19 -89.47 73.44 -32.95
N LEU A 20 -88.78 74.55 -33.15
CA LEU A 20 -87.67 75.09 -32.40
C LEU A 20 -88.21 75.92 -31.22
N PHE A 21 -87.84 75.59 -29.98
CA PHE A 21 -87.72 76.58 -28.91
C PHE A 21 -86.50 76.25 -28.05
N VAL A 22 -85.82 77.34 -27.68
CA VAL A 22 -84.45 77.44 -27.22
C VAL A 22 -84.34 77.23 -25.70
N ASN A 23 -83.29 76.51 -25.31
CA ASN A 23 -82.57 76.50 -24.03
C ASN A 23 -83.31 76.81 -22.72
N LEU A 24 -83.44 75.78 -21.88
CA LEU A 24 -82.93 75.88 -20.52
C LEU A 24 -81.93 74.73 -20.30
N ALA A 25 -80.70 75.10 -19.98
CA ALA A 25 -79.70 74.18 -19.46
C ALA A 25 -80.25 73.52 -18.19
N GLN A 26 -80.44 72.20 -18.25
CA GLN A 26 -80.41 71.36 -17.06
C GLN A 26 -79.12 70.58 -17.14
N ALA A 27 -78.15 71.00 -16.32
CA ALA A 27 -77.08 70.15 -15.87
C ALA A 27 -77.72 68.87 -15.32
N GLN A 28 -77.52 67.76 -16.01
CA GLN A 28 -77.85 66.46 -15.49
C GLN A 28 -76.59 65.96 -14.78
N ASP A 29 -76.60 66.11 -13.46
CA ASP A 29 -75.69 65.46 -12.52
C ASP A 29 -75.67 63.95 -12.79
N ALA A 30 -74.65 63.49 -13.53
CA ALA A 30 -74.16 62.13 -13.38
C ALA A 30 -73.11 62.18 -12.26
N PRO A 31 -73.11 61.26 -11.28
CA PRO A 31 -71.99 61.17 -10.35
C PRO A 31 -70.72 60.93 -11.17
N ASN A 32 -69.76 61.84 -11.08
CA ASN A 32 -68.41 61.63 -11.60
C ASN A 32 -67.84 60.43 -10.82
N PHE A 33 -67.97 59.23 -11.39
CA PHE A 33 -67.29 58.06 -10.86
C PHE A 33 -65.79 58.28 -11.08
N VAL A 34 -65.05 58.36 -9.98
CA VAL A 34 -63.59 58.43 -10.04
C VAL A 34 -63.11 57.01 -10.33
N ASP A 35 -62.19 56.94 -11.28
CA ASP A 35 -61.56 55.71 -11.77
C ASP A 35 -60.06 55.93 -11.78
N ILE A 36 -59.34 55.17 -10.95
CA ILE A 36 -57.90 55.28 -10.75
C ILE A 36 -57.23 53.92 -10.87
N GLY A 37 -56.04 53.93 -11.45
CA GLY A 37 -55.19 52.73 -11.52
C GLY A 37 -53.79 52.98 -11.00
N VAL A 38 -53.04 51.90 -10.79
CA VAL A 38 -51.60 51.96 -10.48
C VAL A 38 -50.77 51.40 -11.62
N ARG A 39 -49.62 52.02 -11.87
CA ARG A 39 -48.64 51.49 -12.82
C ARG A 39 -47.21 51.79 -12.39
N PHE A 40 -46.30 50.97 -12.91
CA PHE A 40 -44.88 51.27 -12.86
C PHE A 40 -44.55 52.33 -13.92
N VAL A 41 -43.96 53.43 -13.48
CA VAL A 41 -43.29 54.40 -14.36
C VAL A 41 -41.88 53.89 -14.67
N SER A 42 -41.23 53.28 -13.68
CA SER A 42 -39.96 52.57 -13.82
C SER A 42 -40.08 51.24 -13.05
N PRO A 43 -40.25 50.11 -13.74
CA PRO A 43 -40.41 48.80 -13.11
C PRO A 43 -39.10 48.35 -12.44
N PRO A 44 -39.14 47.39 -11.50
CA PRO A 44 -37.92 46.77 -10.99
C PRO A 44 -37.10 46.15 -12.13
N PRO A 45 -35.76 46.11 -11.99
CA PRO A 45 -34.89 45.40 -12.94
C PRO A 45 -35.29 43.93 -13.09
N ALA A 46 -34.99 43.31 -14.23
CA ALA A 46 -35.27 41.88 -14.44
C ALA A 46 -34.50 40.96 -13.49
N ALA A 47 -33.32 41.39 -13.04
CA ALA A 47 -32.46 40.71 -12.07
C ALA A 47 -31.89 41.72 -11.08
N VAL A 48 -31.82 41.35 -9.80
CA VAL A 48 -31.28 42.19 -8.71
C VAL A 48 -30.26 41.38 -7.93
N LYS A 49 -29.06 41.94 -7.67
CA LYS A 49 -28.06 41.26 -6.83
C LYS A 49 -28.54 41.18 -5.38
N ILE A 50 -28.32 40.05 -4.72
CA ILE A 50 -28.62 39.96 -3.28
C ILE A 50 -27.89 41.10 -2.54
N ASN A 51 -28.59 41.72 -1.60
CA ASN A 51 -28.18 42.91 -0.84
C ASN A 51 -28.04 44.21 -1.65
N GLN A 52 -28.30 44.22 -2.96
CA GLN A 52 -28.35 45.44 -3.75
C GLN A 52 -29.61 46.25 -3.46
N VAL A 53 -29.45 47.57 -3.40
CA VAL A 53 -30.55 48.53 -3.39
C VAL A 53 -30.91 48.87 -4.83
N PHE A 54 -32.20 48.78 -5.18
CA PHE A 54 -32.71 49.14 -6.50
C PHE A 54 -33.89 50.12 -6.37
N GLY A 55 -34.04 50.97 -7.40
CA GLY A 55 -35.10 51.97 -7.46
C GLY A 55 -36.31 51.46 -8.24
N VAL A 56 -37.50 51.82 -7.78
CA VAL A 56 -38.77 51.65 -8.49
C VAL A 56 -39.49 52.99 -8.51
N GLN A 57 -40.13 53.31 -9.64
CA GLN A 57 -41.04 54.45 -9.72
C GLN A 57 -42.44 53.93 -10.07
N ALA A 58 -43.42 54.40 -9.32
CA ALA A 58 -44.81 54.06 -9.53
C ALA A 58 -45.65 55.32 -9.40
N GLU A 59 -46.80 55.30 -10.04
CA GLU A 59 -47.79 56.37 -9.91
C GLU A 59 -49.19 55.78 -9.84
N VAL A 60 -50.07 56.51 -9.17
CA VAL A 60 -51.51 56.41 -9.35
C VAL A 60 -51.88 57.31 -10.51
N TYR A 61 -52.48 56.76 -11.57
CA TYR A 61 -52.98 57.51 -12.70
C TYR A 61 -54.50 57.60 -12.64
N LEU A 62 -55.04 58.65 -13.23
CA LEU A 62 -56.48 58.80 -13.46
C LEU A 62 -56.82 58.17 -14.82
N ASP A 63 -57.85 57.34 -14.89
CA ASP A 63 -58.30 56.82 -16.18
C ASP A 63 -58.99 57.92 -17.01
N SER A 64 -59.15 57.70 -18.31
CA SER A 64 -59.63 58.66 -19.32
C SER A 64 -60.97 59.33 -19.01
N ASN A 65 -61.78 58.77 -18.11
CA ASN A 65 -63.07 59.32 -17.67
C ASN A 65 -62.98 60.17 -16.40
N THR A 66 -61.78 60.30 -15.81
CA THR A 66 -61.51 60.98 -14.54
C THR A 66 -60.45 62.06 -14.72
N THR A 67 -60.80 63.32 -14.45
CA THR A 67 -59.86 64.45 -14.60
C THR A 67 -59.31 64.98 -13.28
N THR A 68 -60.00 64.73 -12.16
CA THR A 68 -59.54 65.14 -10.83
C THR A 68 -60.17 64.30 -9.71
N ILE A 69 -59.41 64.10 -8.65
CA ILE A 69 -59.88 63.59 -7.36
C ILE A 69 -60.13 64.80 -6.45
N PRO A 70 -61.38 65.05 -6.00
CA PRO A 70 -61.71 66.21 -5.19
C PRO A 70 -60.92 66.29 -3.88
N ALA A 71 -60.60 67.51 -3.46
CA ALA A 71 -60.02 67.75 -2.13
C ALA A 71 -61.03 67.33 -1.04
N GLY A 72 -60.60 66.48 -0.11
CA GLY A 72 -61.43 65.82 0.90
C GLY A 72 -61.42 64.30 0.77
N GLU A 73 -61.04 63.76 -0.39
CA GLU A 73 -60.95 62.33 -0.66
C GLU A 73 -59.52 61.83 -0.48
N THR A 74 -59.36 60.76 0.33
CA THR A 74 -58.04 60.18 0.62
C THR A 74 -57.78 59.00 -0.30
N VAL A 75 -56.70 59.09 -1.07
CA VAL A 75 -56.15 57.99 -1.87
C VAL A 75 -54.88 57.51 -1.20
N THR A 76 -54.77 56.20 -0.97
CA THR A 76 -53.56 55.58 -0.43
C THR A 76 -53.03 54.56 -1.42
N ALA A 77 -51.75 54.64 -1.75
CA ALA A 77 -51.07 53.64 -2.57
C ALA A 77 -49.89 53.03 -1.81
N GLU A 78 -49.68 51.74 -2.03
CA GLU A 78 -48.63 50.93 -1.42
C GLU A 78 -47.76 50.27 -2.48
N VAL A 79 -46.46 50.25 -2.21
CA VAL A 79 -45.48 49.46 -2.96
C VAL A 79 -44.87 48.46 -2.01
N THR A 80 -45.01 47.18 -2.33
CA THR A 80 -44.60 46.07 -1.46
C THR A 80 -43.62 45.16 -2.18
N LEU A 81 -42.45 44.97 -1.58
CA LEU A 81 -41.50 43.92 -1.97
C LEU A 81 -41.90 42.62 -1.26
N VAL A 82 -42.12 41.58 -2.04
CA VAL A 82 -42.55 40.26 -1.57
C VAL A 82 -41.54 39.21 -2.01
N ASP A 83 -41.20 38.32 -1.09
CA ASP A 83 -40.34 37.17 -1.38
C ASP A 83 -41.09 36.04 -2.13
N PRO A 84 -40.39 35.01 -2.63
CA PRO A 84 -41.01 33.91 -3.37
C PRO A 84 -42.08 33.12 -2.60
N ASP A 85 -42.08 33.17 -1.26
CA ASP A 85 -43.07 32.51 -0.40
C ASP A 85 -44.29 33.40 -0.10
N GLY A 86 -44.31 34.63 -0.62
CA GLY A 86 -45.38 35.60 -0.37
C GLY A 86 -45.18 36.44 0.89
N ILE A 87 -44.01 36.37 1.54
CA ILE A 87 -43.71 37.17 2.74
C ILE A 87 -43.33 38.59 2.32
N ILE A 88 -43.94 39.56 2.98
CA ILE A 88 -43.64 40.97 2.81
C ILE A 88 -42.28 41.28 3.44
N ILE A 89 -41.34 41.75 2.62
CA ILE A 89 -40.01 42.18 3.07
C ILE A 89 -39.99 43.66 3.42
N GLN A 90 -40.61 44.49 2.57
CA GLN A 90 -40.66 45.93 2.75
C GLN A 90 -41.94 46.47 2.12
N THR A 91 -42.60 47.42 2.80
CA THR A 91 -43.75 48.15 2.28
C THR A 91 -43.52 49.64 2.42
N HIS A 92 -43.87 50.39 1.39
CA HIS A 92 -43.94 51.84 1.41
C HIS A 92 -45.36 52.28 1.08
N SER A 93 -45.91 53.19 1.86
CA SER A 93 -47.27 53.72 1.66
C SER A 93 -47.22 55.24 1.49
N GLN A 94 -47.92 55.75 0.49
CA GLN A 94 -48.08 57.17 0.20
C GLN A 94 -49.56 57.50 0.13
N SER A 95 -49.95 58.64 0.70
CA SER A 95 -51.34 59.11 0.65
C SER A 95 -51.43 60.53 0.15
N TRP A 96 -52.53 60.84 -0.54
CA TRP A 96 -52.87 62.16 -1.04
C TRP A 96 -54.30 62.52 -0.64
N ASN A 97 -54.56 63.83 -0.54
CA ASN A 97 -55.88 64.38 -0.29
C ASN A 97 -56.33 65.16 -1.53
N GLY A 98 -56.77 64.44 -2.56
CA GLY A 98 -57.05 64.96 -3.90
C GLY A 98 -55.80 65.28 -4.74
N PHE A 99 -55.90 65.07 -6.05
CA PHE A 99 -54.93 65.46 -7.08
C PHE A 99 -55.60 65.49 -8.46
N ASN A 100 -54.89 65.92 -9.51
CA ASN A 100 -55.42 66.06 -10.87
C ASN A 100 -54.49 65.41 -11.91
N GLU A 101 -54.93 65.40 -13.17
CA GLU A 101 -54.18 64.85 -14.30
C GLU A 101 -52.81 65.51 -14.54
N ASP A 102 -52.61 66.76 -14.10
CA ASP A 102 -51.32 67.46 -14.22
C ASP A 102 -50.29 67.02 -13.19
N THR A 103 -50.75 66.48 -12.05
CA THR A 103 -49.88 66.12 -10.93
C THR A 103 -49.66 64.62 -10.82
N ASN A 104 -50.67 63.81 -11.17
CA ASN A 104 -50.75 62.37 -10.88
C ASN A 104 -50.42 62.03 -9.41
N GLY A 105 -50.73 60.81 -8.98
CA GLY A 105 -50.33 60.34 -7.65
C GLY A 105 -48.93 59.74 -7.67
N SER A 106 -47.88 60.55 -7.78
CA SER A 106 -46.50 60.02 -7.84
C SER A 106 -46.06 59.37 -6.52
N ILE A 107 -45.75 58.08 -6.56
CA ILE A 107 -45.29 57.31 -5.39
C ILE A 107 -43.78 57.45 -5.28
N THR A 108 -43.32 58.43 -4.51
CA THR A 108 -41.90 58.78 -4.41
C THR A 108 -41.46 58.98 -2.96
N ASN A 109 -40.15 58.80 -2.74
CA ASN A 109 -39.48 59.35 -1.57
C ASN A 109 -38.89 60.75 -1.90
N GLN A 110 -38.18 61.37 -0.96
CA GLN A 110 -37.55 62.70 -1.11
C GLN A 110 -36.60 62.84 -2.32
N THR A 111 -36.21 61.75 -2.97
CA THR A 111 -35.29 61.69 -4.12
C THR A 111 -35.97 61.28 -5.45
N GLY A 112 -37.29 61.08 -5.48
CA GLY A 112 -38.04 60.78 -6.72
C GLY A 112 -38.04 59.31 -7.17
N GLN A 113 -37.54 58.38 -6.34
CA GLN A 113 -37.56 56.92 -6.59
C GLN A 113 -37.72 56.16 -5.28
N LEU A 114 -38.58 55.14 -5.23
CA LEU A 114 -38.65 54.27 -4.07
C LEU A 114 -37.48 53.27 -4.08
N LEU A 115 -36.67 53.28 -3.03
CA LEU A 115 -35.56 52.34 -2.87
C LEU A 115 -36.00 51.09 -2.10
N LEU A 116 -35.76 49.94 -2.71
CA LEU A 116 -36.02 48.60 -2.17
C LEU A 116 -34.69 47.83 -2.09
N GLN A 117 -34.56 46.94 -1.12
CA GLN A 117 -33.37 46.09 -0.96
C GLN A 117 -33.77 44.65 -0.70
N VAL A 118 -33.07 43.70 -1.33
CA VAL A 118 -33.21 42.27 -1.04
C VAL A 118 -32.17 41.89 0.02
N PRO A 119 -32.51 41.66 1.30
CA PRO A 119 -31.51 41.48 2.34
C PRO A 119 -30.92 40.06 2.37
N TRP A 120 -29.64 39.94 2.78
CA TRP A 120 -28.94 38.66 2.95
C TRP A 120 -29.64 37.65 3.86
N SER A 121 -30.49 38.09 4.80
CA SER A 121 -31.29 37.19 5.65
C SER A 121 -32.21 36.26 4.87
N GLN A 122 -32.45 36.59 3.60
CA GLN A 122 -33.34 35.86 2.71
C GLN A 122 -32.58 34.90 1.78
N ALA A 123 -31.25 35.01 1.67
CA ALA A 123 -30.44 34.19 0.77
C ALA A 123 -30.65 32.68 1.00
N ASN A 124 -30.76 32.25 2.26
CA ASN A 124 -30.82 30.83 2.63
C ASN A 124 -32.09 30.08 2.22
N LYS A 125 -33.13 30.79 1.77
CA LYS A 125 -34.47 30.23 1.58
C LYS A 125 -34.74 29.70 0.17
N TRP A 126 -34.06 30.22 -0.85
CA TRP A 126 -34.39 29.87 -2.24
C TRP A 126 -33.15 29.77 -3.14
N THR A 127 -33.39 29.28 -4.35
CA THR A 127 -32.43 29.13 -5.45
C THR A 127 -32.44 30.35 -6.38
N ASP A 128 -31.51 30.40 -7.33
CA ASP A 128 -31.42 31.39 -8.42
C ASP A 128 -32.70 31.50 -9.29
N THR A 129 -33.43 30.40 -9.38
CA THR A 129 -34.72 30.27 -10.09
C THR A 129 -35.91 30.87 -9.33
N ALA A 130 -35.69 31.33 -8.10
CA ALA A 130 -36.75 31.90 -7.28
C ALA A 130 -37.19 33.27 -7.78
N THR A 131 -38.50 33.46 -7.89
CA THR A 131 -39.10 34.65 -8.48
C THR A 131 -39.61 35.59 -7.38
N TRP A 132 -39.03 36.79 -7.32
CA TRP A 132 -39.42 37.84 -6.40
C TRP A 132 -40.43 38.78 -7.05
N THR A 133 -41.26 39.44 -6.25
CA THR A 133 -42.34 40.29 -6.77
C THR A 133 -42.38 41.65 -6.10
N VAL A 134 -42.50 42.72 -6.89
CA VAL A 134 -42.95 44.03 -6.41
C VAL A 134 -44.42 44.18 -6.75
N ILE A 135 -45.24 44.45 -5.74
CA ILE A 135 -46.70 44.63 -5.86
C ILE A 135 -47.04 46.09 -5.57
N LEU A 136 -47.73 46.73 -6.52
CA LEU A 136 -48.40 48.02 -6.35
C LEU A 136 -49.85 47.76 -5.99
N ARG A 137 -50.38 48.51 -5.03
CA ARG A 137 -51.80 48.51 -4.68
C ARG A 137 -52.26 49.92 -4.38
N VAL A 138 -53.41 50.34 -4.92
CA VAL A 138 -54.08 51.58 -4.51
C VAL A 138 -55.41 51.26 -3.83
N THR A 139 -55.82 52.14 -2.93
CA THR A 139 -57.08 52.04 -2.20
C THR A 139 -57.66 53.44 -2.00
N ALA A 140 -58.89 53.64 -2.50
CA ALA A 140 -59.68 54.86 -2.33
C ALA A 140 -61.14 54.48 -2.04
N THR A 141 -61.44 54.24 -0.76
CA THR A 141 -62.65 53.51 -0.31
C THR A 141 -63.98 54.23 -0.53
N SER A 142 -63.97 55.52 -0.85
CA SER A 142 -65.16 56.38 -0.96
C SER A 142 -65.54 56.77 -2.39
N VAL A 143 -64.64 56.60 -3.37
CA VAL A 143 -64.81 57.20 -4.71
C VAL A 143 -64.49 56.26 -5.87
N GLU A 144 -63.70 55.21 -5.63
CA GLU A 144 -63.20 54.33 -6.69
C GLU A 144 -64.28 53.42 -7.26
N SER A 145 -64.38 53.37 -8.58
CA SER A 145 -65.47 52.73 -9.30
C SER A 145 -65.05 51.48 -10.08
N ASP A 146 -63.78 51.34 -10.44
CA ASP A 146 -63.18 50.12 -10.96
C ASP A 146 -62.09 49.61 -10.01
N MET A 147 -62.03 48.29 -9.83
CA MET A 147 -60.99 47.66 -9.01
C MET A 147 -60.00 46.83 -9.82
N ALA A 148 -60.18 46.73 -11.13
CA ALA A 148 -59.40 45.86 -12.00
C ALA A 148 -57.93 46.28 -12.13
N ASP A 149 -57.64 47.57 -12.10
CA ASP A 149 -56.30 48.17 -12.25
C ASP A 149 -55.76 48.78 -10.94
N ASN A 150 -56.44 48.51 -9.82
CA ASN A 150 -55.98 48.87 -8.49
C ASN A 150 -54.76 48.06 -8.02
N ILE A 151 -54.32 47.06 -8.78
CA ILE A 151 -53.15 46.23 -8.50
C ILE A 151 -52.31 46.06 -9.77
N ALA A 152 -51.02 46.32 -9.65
CA ALA A 152 -50.03 45.98 -10.67
C ALA A 152 -48.86 45.23 -10.01
N GLN A 153 -48.27 44.26 -10.71
CA GLN A 153 -47.16 43.48 -10.18
C GLN A 153 -46.07 43.28 -11.22
N GLN A 154 -44.83 43.25 -10.78
CA GLN A 154 -43.68 42.95 -11.61
C GLN A 154 -42.76 41.97 -10.89
N THR A 155 -42.33 40.93 -11.61
CA THR A 155 -41.43 39.92 -11.09
C THR A 155 -39.99 40.15 -11.54
N PHE A 156 -39.04 39.67 -10.74
CA PHE A 156 -37.60 39.69 -11.03
C PHE A 156 -36.89 38.50 -10.36
N SER A 157 -35.70 38.15 -10.85
CA SER A 157 -34.82 37.13 -10.22
C SER A 157 -33.78 37.77 -9.31
N VAL A 158 -33.25 36.99 -8.37
CA VAL A 158 -32.16 37.44 -7.49
C VAL A 158 -30.87 36.74 -7.86
N LEU A 159 -29.83 37.51 -8.13
CA LEU A 159 -28.49 37.00 -8.39
C LEU A 159 -27.79 36.72 -7.07
N MET A 160 -27.16 35.55 -6.97
CA MET A 160 -26.38 35.08 -5.83
C MET A 160 -24.90 34.91 -6.25
N PRO A 161 -23.97 34.70 -5.30
CA PRO A 161 -22.61 34.27 -5.61
C PRO A 161 -22.60 32.95 -6.38
N ASP A 162 -21.47 32.59 -6.99
CA ASP A 162 -21.28 31.30 -7.67
C ASP A 162 -19.83 30.85 -7.47
N LEU A 163 -19.61 29.76 -6.72
CA LEU A 163 -18.29 29.28 -6.35
C LEU A 163 -17.87 28.15 -7.27
N ASP A 164 -16.90 28.45 -8.13
CA ASP A 164 -16.24 27.46 -8.97
C ASP A 164 -14.98 26.91 -8.29
N LEU A 165 -14.79 25.60 -8.41
CA LEU A 165 -13.67 24.90 -7.81
C LEU A 165 -12.62 24.54 -8.87
N SER A 166 -11.34 24.72 -8.54
CA SER A 166 -10.22 24.19 -9.34
C SER A 166 -9.21 23.44 -8.47
N ILE A 167 -8.70 22.33 -9.00
CA ILE A 167 -7.58 21.58 -8.39
C ILE A 167 -6.31 21.97 -9.13
N SER A 168 -5.33 22.52 -8.41
CA SER A 168 -4.02 22.89 -8.94
C SER A 168 -3.02 21.73 -8.91
N GLY A 169 -3.16 20.80 -7.95
CA GLY A 169 -2.33 19.60 -7.89
C GLY A 169 -2.63 18.72 -6.70
N VAL A 170 -2.34 17.43 -6.86
CA VAL A 170 -2.34 16.43 -5.79
C VAL A 170 -0.94 15.82 -5.72
N THR A 171 -0.37 15.78 -4.52
CA THR A 171 0.93 15.15 -4.25
C THR A 171 0.79 14.16 -3.10
N ALA A 172 1.60 13.10 -3.10
CA ALA A 172 1.80 12.21 -1.97
C ALA A 172 3.10 12.55 -1.25
N THR A 173 3.25 12.06 -0.02
CA THR A 173 4.52 12.12 0.70
C THR A 173 5.30 10.84 0.45
N ASP A 174 6.48 10.94 -0.16
CA ASP A 174 7.36 9.82 -0.43
C ASP A 174 7.81 9.16 0.90
N PRO A 175 7.56 7.85 1.11
CA PRO A 175 7.89 7.18 2.36
C PRO A 175 9.40 6.96 2.56
N LEU A 176 10.21 7.06 1.50
CA LEU A 176 11.66 6.92 1.54
C LEU A 176 12.34 8.23 1.93
N THR A 177 11.94 9.33 1.27
CA THR A 177 12.61 10.62 1.38
C THR A 177 11.89 11.62 2.29
N GLY A 178 10.60 11.41 2.57
CA GLY A 178 9.73 12.34 3.28
C GLY A 178 9.36 13.59 2.47
N LEU A 179 9.72 13.64 1.19
CA LEU A 179 9.44 14.77 0.29
C LEU A 179 8.11 14.58 -0.45
N GLN A 180 7.55 15.66 -0.97
CA GLN A 180 6.35 15.58 -1.81
C GLN A 180 6.69 14.97 -3.18
N THR A 181 5.84 14.08 -3.67
CA THR A 181 5.99 13.36 -4.95
C THR A 181 4.65 13.26 -5.66
N THR A 182 4.68 13.10 -6.99
CA THR A 182 3.50 12.74 -7.79
C THR A 182 3.42 11.23 -8.03
N ASN A 183 4.40 10.47 -7.53
CA ASN A 183 4.34 9.02 -7.53
C ASN A 183 3.50 8.57 -6.34
N PHE A 184 2.26 8.16 -6.63
CA PHE A 184 1.27 7.86 -5.61
C PHE A 184 1.44 6.43 -5.13
N VAL A 185 1.53 6.24 -3.81
CA VAL A 185 1.79 4.92 -3.21
C VAL A 185 0.93 4.73 -1.96
N PRO A 186 0.44 3.51 -1.69
CA PRO A 186 -0.26 3.19 -0.44
C PRO A 186 0.57 3.50 0.81
N ASN A 187 -0.10 3.64 1.95
CA ASN A 187 0.48 3.98 3.25
C ASN A 187 1.16 5.37 3.28
N THR A 188 0.62 6.34 2.55
CA THR A 188 1.15 7.71 2.53
C THR A 188 0.05 8.74 2.68
N ASN A 189 0.45 9.95 3.10
CA ASN A 189 -0.41 11.10 3.18
C ASN A 189 -0.37 11.88 1.87
N TYR A 190 -1.55 12.24 1.40
CA TYR A 190 -1.79 13.04 0.21
C TYR A 190 -2.09 14.48 0.62
N SER A 191 -1.65 15.40 -0.21
CA SER A 191 -1.93 16.83 -0.14
C SER A 191 -2.61 17.25 -1.43
N VAL A 192 -3.68 18.03 -1.32
CA VAL A 192 -4.37 18.64 -2.46
C VAL A 192 -4.34 20.16 -2.32
N THR A 193 -4.03 20.81 -3.44
CA THR A 193 -3.99 22.26 -3.55
C THR A 193 -4.90 22.71 -4.67
N GLY A 194 -5.49 23.90 -4.52
CA GLY A 194 -6.42 24.43 -5.51
C GLY A 194 -6.97 25.79 -5.14
N THR A 195 -7.99 26.21 -5.88
CA THR A 195 -8.67 27.49 -5.66
C THR A 195 -10.19 27.32 -5.63
N VAL A 196 -10.84 28.14 -4.82
CA VAL A 196 -12.27 28.44 -4.93
C VAL A 196 -12.41 29.84 -5.48
N THR A 197 -13.05 30.00 -6.63
CA THR A 197 -13.22 31.28 -7.33
C THR A 197 -14.69 31.65 -7.33
N ASN A 198 -15.02 32.90 -6.96
CA ASN A 198 -16.37 33.40 -7.16
C ASN A 198 -16.53 33.85 -8.62
N ILE A 199 -17.15 33.03 -9.47
CA ILE A 199 -17.42 33.34 -10.88
C ILE A 199 -18.73 34.11 -11.07
N GLY A 200 -19.51 34.26 -10.00
CA GLY A 200 -20.78 34.98 -9.99
C GLY A 200 -20.62 36.49 -9.94
N GLU A 201 -21.71 37.20 -10.22
CA GLU A 201 -21.71 38.67 -10.24
C GLU A 201 -21.81 39.33 -8.85
N VAL A 202 -21.99 38.52 -7.80
CA VAL A 202 -22.24 38.97 -6.43
C VAL A 202 -21.19 38.41 -5.48
N MET A 203 -20.68 39.27 -4.60
CA MET A 203 -19.77 38.85 -3.53
C MET A 203 -20.42 37.83 -2.59
N THR A 204 -19.62 36.94 -2.00
CA THR A 204 -20.12 36.03 -0.95
C THR A 204 -20.62 36.79 0.26
N GLN A 205 -21.53 36.16 1.02
CA GLN A 205 -22.07 36.79 2.22
C GLN A 205 -20.96 37.03 3.27
N PRO A 206 -20.75 38.27 3.72
CA PRO A 206 -19.76 38.56 4.75
C PRO A 206 -20.02 37.75 6.03
N ALA A 207 -18.94 37.24 6.63
CA ALA A 207 -18.98 36.46 7.87
C ALA A 207 -19.77 35.14 7.81
N VAL A 208 -20.17 34.68 6.63
CA VAL A 208 -20.61 33.29 6.43
C VAL A 208 -19.40 32.47 6.02
N ARG A 209 -19.35 31.22 6.49
CA ARG A 209 -18.27 30.28 6.19
C ARG A 209 -18.78 29.16 5.31
N THR A 210 -17.93 28.67 4.42
CA THR A 210 -18.15 27.46 3.62
C THR A 210 -16.98 26.52 3.80
N SER A 211 -17.21 25.22 3.66
CA SER A 211 -16.16 24.21 3.68
C SER A 211 -15.71 23.87 2.26
N VAL A 212 -14.42 23.60 2.11
CA VAL A 212 -13.88 22.83 1.00
C VAL A 212 -13.50 21.48 1.56
N VAL A 213 -14.13 20.42 1.08
CA VAL A 213 -13.97 19.05 1.56
C VAL A 213 -13.24 18.27 0.47
N ALA A 214 -12.14 17.62 0.82
CA ALA A 214 -11.46 16.68 -0.04
C ALA A 214 -11.65 15.26 0.51
N GLN A 215 -11.96 14.33 -0.38
CA GLN A 215 -12.16 12.92 -0.07
C GLN A 215 -11.24 12.09 -0.96
N LEU A 216 -10.52 11.14 -0.37
CA LEU A 216 -9.85 10.10 -1.13
C LEU A 216 -10.83 8.95 -1.35
N ARG A 217 -11.19 8.66 -2.59
CA ARG A 217 -12.28 7.71 -2.92
C ARG A 217 -11.81 6.62 -3.86
N ARG A 218 -12.43 5.44 -3.73
CA ARG A 218 -12.33 4.41 -4.79
C ARG A 218 -12.93 4.94 -6.07
N MET A 219 -12.24 4.68 -7.18
CA MET A 219 -12.64 5.08 -8.51
C MET A 219 -12.90 3.84 -9.37
N THR A 220 -13.89 3.90 -10.24
CA THR A 220 -14.12 2.89 -11.28
C THR A 220 -14.30 3.58 -12.62
N LEU A 221 -13.60 3.06 -13.64
CA LEU A 221 -13.70 3.51 -15.02
C LEU A 221 -14.61 2.55 -15.80
N GLY A 222 -15.66 3.08 -16.43
CA GLY A 222 -16.49 2.35 -17.37
C GLY A 222 -15.78 2.11 -18.71
N GLU A 223 -16.27 1.17 -19.51
CA GLU A 223 -15.72 0.87 -20.85
C GLU A 223 -15.80 2.08 -21.82
N ASP A 224 -16.73 3.00 -21.56
CA ASP A 224 -16.91 4.27 -22.27
C ASP A 224 -16.06 5.42 -21.72
N GLY A 225 -15.22 5.15 -20.72
CA GLY A 225 -14.42 6.16 -20.02
C GLY A 225 -15.19 6.94 -18.96
N SER A 226 -16.43 6.57 -18.63
CA SER A 226 -17.17 7.19 -17.53
C SER A 226 -16.50 6.93 -16.18
N GLN A 227 -16.42 7.95 -15.32
CA GLN A 227 -15.88 7.83 -13.97
C GLN A 227 -17.01 7.67 -12.94
N SER A 228 -16.83 6.76 -11.99
CA SER A 228 -17.69 6.65 -10.81
C SER A 228 -16.86 6.57 -9.53
N PHE A 229 -17.36 7.21 -8.46
CA PHE A 229 -16.68 7.29 -7.17
C PHE A 229 -17.45 6.48 -6.12
N GLY A 230 -16.76 5.52 -5.52
CA GLY A 230 -17.29 4.61 -4.51
C GLY A 230 -17.00 5.09 -3.08
N GLU A 231 -16.54 4.14 -2.28
CA GLU A 231 -16.19 4.30 -0.86
C GLU A 231 -15.17 5.42 -0.63
N VAL A 232 -15.37 6.18 0.45
CA VAL A 232 -14.45 7.20 0.95
C VAL A 232 -13.44 6.50 1.87
N MET A 233 -12.17 6.54 1.49
CA MET A 233 -11.05 6.01 2.27
C MET A 233 -10.66 6.96 3.40
N ASP A 234 -10.67 8.25 3.10
CA ASP A 234 -10.38 9.31 4.05
C ASP A 234 -10.98 10.65 3.58
N GLU A 235 -11.21 11.56 4.52
CA GLU A 235 -11.83 12.87 4.29
C GLU A 235 -11.18 13.93 5.14
N GLU A 236 -10.82 15.05 4.52
CA GLU A 236 -10.29 16.22 5.19
C GLU A 236 -10.94 17.49 4.66
N SER A 237 -11.02 18.53 5.50
CA SER A 237 -11.70 19.76 5.10
C SER A 237 -11.06 21.02 5.67
N VAL A 238 -11.26 22.12 4.97
CA VAL A 238 -10.87 23.46 5.42
C VAL A 238 -12.07 24.40 5.32
N LEU A 239 -12.13 25.38 6.22
CA LEU A 239 -13.19 26.38 6.23
C LEU A 239 -12.69 27.69 5.63
N PHE A 240 -13.47 28.26 4.73
CA PHE A 240 -13.27 29.59 4.18
C PHE A 240 -14.37 30.55 4.61
N PRO A 241 -14.04 31.83 4.84
CA PRO A 241 -12.68 32.37 4.92
C PRO A 241 -11.89 31.81 6.12
N ALA A 242 -10.57 31.61 5.94
CA ALA A 242 -9.69 30.92 6.89
C ALA A 242 -9.60 31.63 8.26
N THR A 243 -9.66 32.96 8.25
CA THR A 243 -9.73 33.80 9.45
C THR A 243 -11.17 34.13 9.82
N ALA A 244 -11.45 34.19 11.13
CA ALA A 244 -12.75 34.61 11.66
C ALA A 244 -12.81 36.14 11.83
N GLN A 245 -12.23 36.92 10.91
CA GLN A 245 -12.42 38.37 10.94
C GLN A 245 -13.82 38.70 10.44
N THR A 246 -14.44 39.71 11.05
CA THR A 246 -15.90 39.91 11.00
C THR A 246 -16.46 40.33 9.65
N LEU A 247 -15.64 40.46 8.61
CA LEU A 247 -16.04 40.98 7.30
C LEU A 247 -15.28 40.32 6.13
N ASP A 248 -14.72 39.12 6.29
CA ASP A 248 -14.10 38.43 5.16
C ASP A 248 -15.21 37.94 4.20
N TYR A 249 -15.07 38.27 2.91
CA TYR A 249 -15.94 37.88 1.80
C TYR A 249 -15.10 37.72 0.51
N LEU A 250 -15.65 37.03 -0.47
CA LEU A 250 -15.03 36.83 -1.78
C LEU A 250 -15.76 37.68 -2.83
N MET A 251 -15.06 38.65 -3.40
CA MET A 251 -15.58 39.46 -4.51
C MET A 251 -15.73 38.63 -5.79
N PRO A 252 -16.59 39.05 -6.73
CA PRO A 252 -16.58 38.50 -8.08
C PRO A 252 -15.17 38.44 -8.67
N GLU A 253 -14.88 37.39 -9.42
CA GLU A 253 -13.61 37.09 -10.08
C GLU A 253 -12.40 36.91 -9.13
N SER A 254 -12.62 36.90 -7.82
CA SER A 254 -11.57 36.68 -6.82
C SER A 254 -11.55 35.22 -6.36
N SER A 255 -10.40 34.77 -5.87
CA SER A 255 -10.21 33.38 -5.44
C SER A 255 -9.64 33.26 -4.02
N TRP A 256 -10.05 32.21 -3.32
CA TRP A 256 -9.37 31.68 -2.15
C TRP A 256 -8.48 30.50 -2.57
N ASN A 257 -7.23 30.49 -2.10
CA ASN A 257 -6.35 29.34 -2.27
C ASN A 257 -6.55 28.37 -1.10
N PHE A 258 -6.59 27.07 -1.39
CA PHE A 258 -6.65 26.04 -0.37
C PHE A 258 -5.49 25.05 -0.47
N THR A 259 -5.17 24.48 0.68
CA THR A 259 -4.28 23.33 0.80
C THR A 259 -4.88 22.44 1.87
N ILE A 260 -5.23 21.21 1.50
CA ILE A 260 -5.75 20.19 2.41
C ILE A 260 -4.69 19.09 2.45
N ASN A 261 -4.19 18.80 3.65
CA ASN A 261 -3.13 17.82 3.89
C ASN A 261 -3.71 16.62 4.65
N ASN A 262 -2.92 15.54 4.72
CA ASN A 262 -3.18 14.36 5.56
C ASN A 262 -4.32 13.45 5.09
N LEU A 263 -4.71 13.50 3.82
CA LEU A 263 -5.57 12.47 3.24
C LEU A 263 -4.78 11.16 3.15
N PHE A 264 -5.12 10.18 3.98
CA PHE A 264 -4.35 8.95 4.12
C PHE A 264 -4.89 7.82 3.24
N LEU A 265 -4.02 7.25 2.40
CA LEU A 265 -4.32 5.99 1.71
C LEU A 265 -3.76 4.82 2.52
N GLY A 266 -4.63 3.93 2.98
CA GLY A 266 -4.21 2.77 3.77
C GLY A 266 -3.27 1.81 3.03
N ALA A 267 -2.42 1.12 3.79
CA ALA A 267 -1.44 0.15 3.30
C ALA A 267 -2.01 -0.99 2.43
N ASN A 268 -3.24 -1.42 2.72
CA ASN A 268 -3.91 -2.52 2.01
C ASN A 268 -4.74 -2.03 0.80
N ALA A 269 -4.60 -0.75 0.41
CA ALA A 269 -5.31 -0.21 -0.73
C ALA A 269 -4.84 -0.87 -2.03
N THR A 270 -5.81 -1.39 -2.79
CA THR A 270 -5.60 -1.94 -4.13
C THR A 270 -6.70 -1.44 -5.06
N GLY A 271 -6.38 -1.28 -6.34
CA GLY A 271 -7.30 -0.74 -7.34
C GLY A 271 -7.02 0.73 -7.65
N LEU A 272 -8.03 1.37 -8.24
CA LEU A 272 -7.98 2.75 -8.72
C LEU A 272 -8.63 3.70 -7.70
N PHE A 273 -8.01 4.84 -7.44
CA PHE A 273 -8.48 5.86 -6.51
C PHE A 273 -8.49 7.25 -7.15
N ALA A 274 -9.18 8.21 -6.55
CA ALA A 274 -9.08 9.61 -6.92
C ALA A 274 -9.30 10.49 -5.70
N VAL A 275 -8.75 11.70 -5.72
CA VAL A 275 -9.13 12.75 -4.77
C VAL A 275 -10.26 13.53 -5.38
N THR A 276 -11.44 13.48 -4.76
CA THR A 276 -12.57 14.35 -5.09
C THR A 276 -12.57 15.53 -4.15
N VAL A 277 -12.77 16.74 -4.65
CA VAL A 277 -12.87 17.96 -3.85
C VAL A 277 -14.21 18.61 -4.13
N GLU A 278 -14.92 18.99 -3.07
CA GLU A 278 -16.22 19.64 -3.14
C GLU A 278 -16.18 20.95 -2.34
N VAL A 279 -16.59 22.06 -2.96
CA VAL A 279 -16.84 23.32 -2.26
C VAL A 279 -18.30 23.41 -1.87
N ASN A 280 -18.55 23.93 -0.67
CA ASN A 280 -19.88 24.19 -0.16
C ASN A 280 -20.84 22.97 -0.21
N PRO A 281 -20.41 21.79 0.28
CA PRO A 281 -21.23 20.59 0.24
C PRO A 281 -22.55 20.78 0.99
N SER A 282 -23.60 20.13 0.48
CA SER A 282 -24.97 20.28 0.98
C SER A 282 -25.24 19.62 2.35
N ASP A 283 -24.30 18.80 2.88
CA ASP A 283 -24.53 17.87 4.00
C ASP A 283 -23.68 18.16 5.28
N VAL A 284 -23.19 19.39 5.48
CA VAL A 284 -22.26 19.64 6.61
C VAL A 284 -22.96 19.88 7.95
N ILE A 285 -22.55 19.13 8.98
CA ILE A 285 -23.09 19.08 10.35
C ILE A 285 -22.86 20.37 11.18
N ALA A 286 -22.01 21.30 10.74
CA ALA A 286 -21.74 22.52 11.52
C ALA A 286 -21.25 23.71 10.67
N GLY A 287 -22.13 24.33 9.90
CA GLY A 287 -21.82 25.60 9.23
C GLY A 287 -22.96 26.03 8.34
N ARG A 288 -23.30 27.32 8.33
CA ARG A 288 -24.29 27.85 7.38
C ARG A 288 -23.75 27.62 5.96
N ILE A 289 -24.44 26.81 5.16
CA ILE A 289 -24.18 26.69 3.72
C ILE A 289 -24.19 28.11 3.13
N MET A 290 -23.15 28.47 2.38
CA MET A 290 -23.21 29.68 1.56
C MET A 290 -24.19 29.41 0.43
N ARG A 291 -25.16 30.29 0.20
CA ARG A 291 -26.03 30.11 -0.97
C ARG A 291 -25.37 30.67 -2.20
N GLU A 292 -25.50 29.93 -3.28
CA GLU A 292 -24.97 30.27 -4.58
C GLU A 292 -25.95 29.92 -5.69
N SER A 293 -25.71 30.45 -6.89
CA SER A 293 -26.61 30.30 -8.02
C SER A 293 -26.49 28.96 -8.74
N ASP A 294 -25.29 28.39 -8.77
CA ASP A 294 -25.00 27.10 -9.40
C ASP A 294 -24.23 26.22 -8.42
N TYR A 295 -24.56 24.93 -8.40
CA TYR A 295 -23.89 23.92 -7.59
C TYR A 295 -23.24 22.83 -8.47
N THR A 296 -23.39 22.91 -9.80
CA THR A 296 -22.95 21.87 -10.73
C THR A 296 -21.43 21.86 -10.95
N ASN A 297 -20.77 22.97 -10.63
CA ASN A 297 -19.33 23.21 -10.68
C ASN A 297 -18.62 23.02 -9.33
N ASN A 298 -19.35 22.65 -8.28
CA ASN A 298 -18.79 22.54 -6.94
C ASN A 298 -17.89 21.33 -6.74
N LEU A 299 -18.00 20.31 -7.58
CA LEU A 299 -17.29 19.04 -7.46
C LEU A 299 -16.24 18.91 -8.56
N GLN A 300 -14.99 18.74 -8.15
CA GLN A 300 -13.87 18.41 -9.03
C GLN A 300 -13.19 17.13 -8.55
N PHE A 301 -12.40 16.52 -9.42
CA PHE A 301 -11.59 15.37 -9.03
C PHE A 301 -10.27 15.32 -9.78
N PHE A 302 -9.29 14.68 -9.17
CA PHE A 302 -7.98 14.47 -9.76
C PHE A 302 -7.35 13.17 -9.27
N PRO A 303 -6.53 12.49 -10.10
CA PRO A 303 -6.35 12.70 -11.54
C PRO A 303 -7.48 12.08 -12.36
N SER A 304 -7.63 12.50 -13.62
CA SER A 304 -8.70 12.03 -14.51
C SER A 304 -8.66 10.52 -14.81
N ASN A 305 -7.45 9.95 -14.81
CA ASN A 305 -7.22 8.52 -15.08
C ASN A 305 -7.19 7.68 -13.80
N GLY A 306 -7.37 8.32 -12.64
CA GLY A 306 -7.21 7.70 -11.34
C GLY A 306 -5.77 7.45 -10.92
N ILE A 307 -5.62 7.20 -9.63
CA ILE A 307 -4.42 6.82 -8.91
C ILE A 307 -4.45 5.30 -8.84
N ASP A 308 -3.70 4.65 -9.72
CA ASP A 308 -3.64 3.18 -9.74
C ASP A 308 -2.60 2.70 -8.73
N VAL A 309 -3.09 2.01 -7.70
CA VAL A 309 -2.25 1.32 -6.71
C VAL A 309 -2.45 -0.20 -6.76
N SER A 310 -2.92 -0.71 -7.91
CA SER A 310 -3.10 -2.14 -8.11
C SER A 310 -1.75 -2.86 -8.16
N PRO A 311 -1.66 -4.07 -7.57
CA PRO A 311 -0.50 -4.92 -7.75
C PRO A 311 -0.43 -5.43 -9.20
N GLY A 312 0.65 -5.10 -9.93
CA GLY A 312 1.04 -5.90 -11.09
C GLY A 312 0.85 -5.32 -12.49
N ASP A 313 0.92 -4.01 -12.73
CA ASP A 313 1.22 -3.58 -14.10
C ASP A 313 2.71 -3.89 -14.38
N GLU A 314 2.94 -4.91 -15.19
CA GLU A 314 4.26 -5.37 -15.66
C GLU A 314 4.96 -4.32 -16.53
N ASN A 315 4.21 -3.30 -16.99
CA ASN A 315 4.68 -2.15 -17.75
C ASN A 315 4.65 -0.84 -16.95
N ALA A 316 4.22 -0.85 -15.68
CA ALA A 316 4.24 0.35 -14.85
C ALA A 316 5.67 0.72 -14.45
N THR A 317 5.95 2.00 -14.31
CA THR A 317 7.22 2.50 -13.77
C THR A 317 7.36 2.30 -12.25
N SER A 318 6.50 1.48 -11.62
CA SER A 318 6.43 1.27 -10.18
C SER A 318 6.41 -0.21 -9.78
N PHE A 319 7.42 -0.62 -9.01
CA PHE A 319 7.60 -1.99 -8.52
C PHE A 319 8.11 -1.97 -7.08
N PRO A 320 7.91 -3.05 -6.29
CA PRO A 320 8.73 -3.25 -5.11
C PRO A 320 10.18 -3.46 -5.55
N ASP A 321 11.11 -3.01 -4.71
CA ASP A 321 12.53 -3.18 -4.93
C ASP A 321 13.18 -3.44 -3.59
N LEU A 322 13.53 -4.70 -3.33
CA LEU A 322 14.12 -5.09 -2.06
C LEU A 322 15.62 -4.96 -2.13
N GLU A 323 16.17 -4.16 -1.22
CA GLU A 323 17.59 -3.87 -1.13
C GLU A 323 18.13 -4.15 0.27
N TYR A 324 19.41 -4.54 0.33
CA TYR A 324 20.15 -4.61 1.58
C TYR A 324 20.29 -3.23 2.20
N VAL A 325 20.01 -3.11 3.49
CA VAL A 325 20.33 -1.87 4.21
C VAL A 325 21.80 -1.90 4.58
N GLU A 326 22.60 -1.03 3.97
CA GLU A 326 24.03 -0.94 4.24
C GLU A 326 24.34 -0.82 5.74
N ASN A 327 25.39 -1.52 6.18
CA ASN A 327 25.84 -1.55 7.58
C ASN A 327 24.80 -2.09 8.58
N SER A 328 23.78 -2.83 8.13
CA SER A 328 22.75 -3.41 9.01
C SER A 328 23.13 -4.77 9.59
N TYR A 329 24.24 -5.38 9.17
CA TYR A 329 24.69 -6.67 9.69
C TYR A 329 24.95 -6.60 11.21
N ASN A 330 24.24 -7.43 11.95
CA ASN A 330 24.30 -7.53 13.41
C ASN A 330 24.34 -9.01 13.88
N GLY A 331 25.00 -9.87 13.10
CA GLY A 331 25.27 -11.25 13.46
C GLY A 331 26.58 -11.44 14.23
N GLU A 332 26.83 -12.67 14.69
CA GLU A 332 28.10 -13.08 15.29
C GLU A 332 29.23 -13.09 14.24
N LYS A 333 30.45 -12.82 14.67
CA LYS A 333 31.67 -12.83 13.83
C LYS A 333 32.80 -13.51 14.59
N GLY A 334 33.69 -14.21 13.89
CA GLY A 334 34.90 -14.78 14.47
C GLY A 334 35.15 -16.24 14.12
N ASN A 335 35.77 -16.97 15.05
CA ASN A 335 36.19 -18.35 14.84
C ASN A 335 35.08 -19.33 15.23
N PHE A 336 34.77 -20.25 14.33
CA PHE A 336 33.78 -21.31 14.52
C PHE A 336 34.35 -22.67 14.13
N ARG A 337 33.85 -23.71 14.77
CA ARG A 337 34.05 -25.09 14.32
C ARG A 337 32.92 -25.50 13.39
N GLY A 338 33.19 -26.52 12.59
CA GLY A 338 32.13 -27.23 11.90
C GLY A 338 30.98 -27.61 12.85
N LEU A 339 29.74 -27.48 12.37
CA LEU A 339 28.51 -27.71 13.12
C LEU A 339 28.19 -26.72 14.25
N ASP A 340 29.06 -25.74 14.54
CA ASP A 340 28.71 -24.68 15.49
C ASP A 340 27.52 -23.86 14.95
N PRO A 341 26.56 -23.48 15.83
CA PRO A 341 25.53 -22.53 15.46
C PRO A 341 26.10 -21.10 15.47
N ALA A 342 25.78 -20.32 14.44
CA ALA A 342 26.10 -18.91 14.34
C ALA A 342 24.82 -18.07 14.21
N PHE A 343 24.70 -17.02 15.00
CA PHE A 343 23.61 -16.05 14.87
C PHE A 343 23.86 -15.12 13.68
N ILE A 344 22.89 -15.00 12.77
CA ILE A 344 22.97 -14.10 11.61
C ILE A 344 21.74 -13.18 11.63
N SER A 345 22.00 -11.88 11.47
CA SER A 345 20.96 -10.86 11.39
C SER A 345 21.39 -9.72 10.47
N PHE A 346 20.50 -9.28 9.59
CA PHE A 346 20.68 -8.06 8.77
C PHE A 346 19.30 -7.54 8.31
N ALA A 347 19.27 -6.32 7.79
CA ALA A 347 18.03 -5.68 7.35
C ALA A 347 17.90 -5.61 5.83
N ILE A 348 16.66 -5.74 5.36
CA ILE A 348 16.24 -5.49 3.98
C ILE A 348 15.17 -4.40 3.99
N ARG A 349 15.22 -3.50 3.02
CA ARG A 349 14.24 -2.41 2.84
C ARG A 349 13.61 -2.50 1.46
N ASN A 350 12.33 -2.14 1.36
CA ASN A 350 11.67 -1.95 0.08
C ASN A 350 11.90 -0.51 -0.38
N ASN A 351 12.90 -0.29 -1.23
CA ASN A 351 13.17 0.99 -1.90
C ASN A 351 12.29 1.20 -3.15
N GLY A 352 11.41 0.24 -3.42
CA GLY A 352 10.40 0.34 -4.45
C GLY A 352 9.27 1.30 -4.08
N THR A 353 8.38 1.47 -5.04
CA THR A 353 7.29 2.47 -4.99
C THR A 353 5.92 1.81 -4.80
N ARG A 354 5.88 0.50 -4.54
CA ARG A 354 4.65 -0.18 -4.12
C ARG A 354 4.94 -1.28 -3.11
N PRO A 355 3.94 -1.72 -2.34
CA PRO A 355 4.05 -2.89 -1.49
C PRO A 355 4.40 -4.15 -2.28
N VAL A 356 5.10 -5.09 -1.65
CA VAL A 356 5.32 -6.43 -2.22
C VAL A 356 3.99 -7.18 -2.26
N ALA A 357 3.62 -7.70 -3.43
CA ALA A 357 2.37 -8.40 -3.64
C ALA A 357 2.55 -9.90 -3.93
N SER A 358 1.43 -10.64 -3.93
CA SER A 358 1.40 -12.09 -4.12
C SER A 358 1.84 -12.56 -5.51
N GLY A 359 1.92 -11.64 -6.48
CA GLY A 359 2.43 -11.91 -7.83
C GLY A 359 3.92 -11.58 -8.03
N ASP A 360 4.56 -10.91 -7.06
CA ASP A 360 5.96 -10.50 -7.19
C ASP A 360 6.88 -11.69 -6.87
N ASN A 361 7.78 -12.05 -7.78
CA ASN A 361 8.77 -13.10 -7.56
C ASN A 361 10.06 -12.49 -7.02
N ILE A 362 10.20 -12.39 -5.69
CA ILE A 362 11.37 -11.81 -5.05
C ILE A 362 12.00 -12.84 -4.11
N SER A 363 13.31 -13.04 -4.21
CA SER A 363 14.02 -13.99 -3.37
C SER A 363 15.38 -13.45 -2.97
N ALA A 364 15.88 -13.87 -1.81
CA ALA A 364 17.25 -13.57 -1.40
C ALA A 364 18.00 -14.86 -1.03
N LYS A 365 19.31 -14.90 -1.29
CA LYS A 365 20.21 -16.00 -0.91
C LYS A 365 21.37 -15.47 -0.10
N VAL A 366 21.74 -16.19 0.94
CA VAL A 366 22.94 -15.90 1.73
C VAL A 366 23.93 -17.02 1.49
N LEU A 367 25.08 -16.63 0.93
CA LEU A 367 26.17 -17.50 0.54
C LEU A 367 27.31 -17.37 1.55
N LEU A 368 28.04 -18.46 1.73
CA LEU A 368 29.33 -18.52 2.42
C LEU A 368 30.43 -18.64 1.35
N SER A 369 31.21 -17.57 1.17
CA SER A 369 32.21 -17.44 0.09
C SER A 369 33.62 -17.23 0.63
N LYS A 370 34.64 -17.67 -0.12
CA LYS A 370 36.06 -17.39 0.21
C LYS A 370 36.53 -16.02 -0.26
N ASP A 371 35.74 -15.35 -1.09
CA ASP A 371 36.01 -13.98 -1.53
C ASP A 371 34.73 -13.13 -1.50
N GLN A 372 34.77 -11.96 -2.12
CA GLN A 372 33.66 -11.00 -2.13
C GLN A 372 32.77 -11.14 -3.37
N LEU A 373 32.94 -12.20 -4.15
CA LEU A 373 32.15 -12.50 -5.33
C LEU A 373 31.17 -13.63 -5.02
N ALA A 374 30.10 -13.72 -5.81
CA ALA A 374 29.24 -14.89 -5.81
C ALA A 374 29.60 -15.77 -7.03
N ASP A 375 29.94 -17.03 -6.78
CA ASP A 375 30.20 -18.02 -7.83
C ASP A 375 29.73 -19.44 -7.45
N ASP A 376 29.83 -20.37 -8.40
CA ASP A 376 29.36 -21.76 -8.24
C ASP A 376 30.14 -22.56 -7.17
N SER A 377 31.24 -22.04 -6.64
CA SER A 377 32.03 -22.66 -5.56
C SER A 377 31.53 -22.30 -4.16
N ASP A 378 30.64 -21.31 -4.06
CA ASP A 378 30.08 -20.83 -2.80
C ASP A 378 29.02 -21.76 -2.23
N PHE A 379 28.90 -21.75 -0.89
CA PHE A 379 27.91 -22.57 -0.19
C PHE A 379 26.68 -21.75 0.18
N ILE A 380 25.50 -22.13 -0.31
CA ILE A 380 24.23 -21.50 0.07
C ILE A 380 23.89 -21.87 1.52
N LEU A 381 23.95 -20.90 2.43
CA LEU A 381 23.53 -21.08 3.82
C LEU A 381 22.01 -21.05 3.96
N ARG A 382 21.36 -20.13 3.24
CA ARG A 382 19.92 -19.92 3.33
C ARG A 382 19.36 -19.23 2.09
N GLU A 383 18.11 -19.57 1.78
CA GLU A 383 17.28 -18.87 0.80
C GLU A 383 16.02 -18.33 1.49
N PHE A 384 15.56 -17.17 1.06
CA PHE A 384 14.36 -16.49 1.53
C PHE A 384 13.42 -16.27 0.35
N ASN A 385 12.15 -16.64 0.52
CA ASN A 385 11.08 -16.18 -0.36
C ASN A 385 10.55 -14.84 0.19
N LEU A 386 10.88 -13.74 -0.49
CA LEU A 386 10.52 -12.38 -0.10
C LEU A 386 9.35 -11.82 -0.91
N GLY A 387 8.95 -12.46 -2.00
CA GLY A 387 7.77 -12.12 -2.78
C GLY A 387 6.63 -13.11 -2.56
N GLY A 388 5.62 -13.09 -3.42
CA GLY A 388 4.52 -14.05 -3.41
C GLY A 388 3.79 -14.10 -2.06
N ASP A 389 3.55 -15.31 -1.55
CA ASP A 389 3.05 -15.55 -0.18
C ASP A 389 4.21 -15.70 0.84
N GLY A 390 5.39 -15.18 0.51
CA GLY A 390 6.60 -15.24 1.32
C GLY A 390 6.61 -14.27 2.49
N ILE A 391 7.75 -14.18 3.18
CA ILE A 391 7.88 -13.36 4.40
C ILE A 391 7.93 -11.85 4.11
N GLY A 392 8.16 -11.47 2.86
CA GLY A 392 8.11 -10.07 2.43
C GLY A 392 6.75 -9.64 1.89
N PHE A 393 5.75 -10.52 1.82
CA PHE A 393 4.40 -10.16 1.39
C PHE A 393 3.83 -9.00 2.22
N GLY A 394 3.33 -7.97 1.55
CA GLY A 394 2.76 -6.78 2.18
C GLY A 394 3.80 -5.76 2.66
N MET A 395 5.09 -6.01 2.48
CA MET A 395 6.16 -5.07 2.87
C MET A 395 6.03 -3.78 2.07
N LEU A 396 5.72 -2.69 2.77
CA LEU A 396 5.34 -1.39 2.18
C LEU A 396 6.56 -0.66 1.61
N ALA A 397 6.32 0.29 0.70
CA ALA A 397 7.36 1.18 0.22
C ALA A 397 8.02 1.92 1.39
N GLY A 398 9.34 1.84 1.47
CA GLY A 398 10.16 2.38 2.56
C GLY A 398 10.16 1.58 3.86
N GLU A 399 9.38 0.51 3.98
CA GLU A 399 9.41 -0.38 5.14
C GLU A 399 10.70 -1.19 5.18
N THR A 400 11.19 -1.48 6.39
CA THR A 400 12.41 -2.25 6.63
C THR A 400 12.11 -3.43 7.54
N ILE A 401 12.59 -4.61 7.17
CA ILE A 401 12.49 -5.84 7.97
C ILE A 401 13.87 -6.38 8.31
N ASN A 402 13.98 -7.06 9.44
CA ASN A 402 15.20 -7.80 9.81
C ASN A 402 15.04 -9.28 9.47
N LEU A 403 15.99 -9.83 8.73
CA LEU A 403 16.14 -11.27 8.53
C LEU A 403 17.09 -11.81 9.58
N THR A 404 16.57 -12.63 10.50
CA THR A 404 17.29 -13.10 11.68
C THR A 404 17.10 -14.60 11.89
N TRP A 405 18.18 -15.35 12.07
CA TRP A 405 18.13 -16.79 12.38
C TRP A 405 19.44 -17.30 13.01
N PHE A 406 19.41 -18.52 13.53
CA PHE A 406 20.62 -19.29 13.88
C PHE A 406 20.94 -20.27 12.75
N GLN A 407 22.16 -20.18 12.22
CA GLN A 407 22.68 -21.01 11.15
C GLN A 407 23.61 -22.08 11.71
N GLN A 408 23.38 -23.35 11.39
CA GLN A 408 24.39 -24.38 11.62
C GLN A 408 25.44 -24.32 10.51
N LEU A 409 26.72 -24.19 10.87
CA LEU A 409 27.82 -24.07 9.92
C LEU A 409 28.27 -25.44 9.38
N PRO A 410 28.73 -25.53 8.11
CA PRO A 410 29.17 -26.78 7.51
C PRO A 410 30.50 -27.28 8.13
N ASP A 411 30.67 -28.60 8.24
CA ASP A 411 31.81 -29.23 8.93
C ASP A 411 33.00 -29.61 8.02
N ASN A 412 32.84 -29.44 6.72
CA ASN A 412 33.86 -29.76 5.71
C ASN A 412 34.51 -28.51 5.09
N TYR A 413 34.34 -27.34 5.70
CA TYR A 413 34.87 -26.06 5.23
C TYR A 413 35.95 -25.55 6.17
N GLU A 414 37.04 -25.02 5.62
CA GLU A 414 38.18 -24.47 6.36
C GLU A 414 38.67 -23.15 5.73
N GLY A 415 39.01 -22.20 6.60
CA GLY A 415 39.54 -20.89 6.25
C GLY A 415 38.62 -19.74 6.60
N ASP A 416 38.93 -18.57 6.07
CA ASP A 416 38.18 -17.33 6.30
C ASP A 416 37.12 -17.15 5.20
N TYR A 417 35.91 -16.78 5.59
CA TYR A 417 34.75 -16.67 4.72
C TYR A 417 33.98 -15.36 4.90
N TYR A 418 33.47 -14.85 3.79
CA TYR A 418 32.51 -13.75 3.71
C TYR A 418 31.08 -14.31 3.69
N LEU A 419 30.12 -13.49 4.13
CA LEU A 419 28.71 -13.71 3.83
C LEU A 419 28.32 -12.80 2.68
N ILE A 420 27.88 -13.39 1.58
CA ILE A 420 27.43 -12.67 0.39
C ILE A 420 25.92 -12.82 0.28
N LEU A 421 25.24 -11.70 0.08
CA LEU A 421 23.80 -11.64 -0.15
C LEU A 421 23.53 -11.42 -1.64
N GLU A 422 22.72 -12.28 -2.23
CA GLU A 422 22.16 -12.08 -3.56
C GLU A 422 20.66 -11.83 -3.42
N ILE A 423 20.15 -10.78 -4.07
CA ILE A 423 18.71 -10.50 -4.11
C ILE A 423 18.27 -10.57 -5.57
N ASN A 424 17.21 -11.32 -5.85
CA ASN A 424 16.55 -11.36 -7.15
C ASN A 424 15.23 -10.61 -7.05
N ASN A 425 15.17 -9.42 -7.63
CA ASN A 425 13.98 -8.60 -7.76
C ASN A 425 13.29 -8.92 -9.10
N ARG A 426 12.27 -9.80 -9.06
CA ARG A 426 11.39 -10.09 -10.21
C ARG A 426 12.11 -10.56 -11.47
N GLY A 427 13.18 -11.34 -11.32
CA GLY A 427 14.00 -11.87 -12.41
C GLY A 427 15.29 -11.08 -12.65
N THR A 428 15.44 -9.91 -12.03
CA THR A 428 16.68 -9.12 -12.05
C THR A 428 17.50 -9.47 -10.82
N LEU A 429 18.68 -10.06 -11.03
CA LEU A 429 19.63 -10.35 -9.96
C LEU A 429 20.46 -9.09 -9.67
N GLU A 430 20.40 -8.60 -8.43
CA GLU A 430 21.25 -7.53 -7.93
C GLU A 430 22.73 -7.98 -7.88
N PRO A 431 23.69 -7.05 -8.03
CA PRO A 431 25.09 -7.36 -7.82
C PRO A 431 25.31 -8.01 -6.44
N PRO A 432 26.14 -9.07 -6.33
CA PRO A 432 26.40 -9.72 -5.04
C PRO A 432 26.89 -8.72 -3.98
N ILE A 433 26.28 -8.78 -2.80
CA ILE A 433 26.51 -7.80 -1.73
C ILE A 433 27.24 -8.48 -0.56
N PRO A 434 28.53 -8.20 -0.33
CA PRO A 434 29.20 -8.62 0.89
C PRO A 434 28.56 -7.94 2.10
N LEU A 435 28.11 -8.73 3.08
CA LEU A 435 27.52 -8.18 4.31
C LEU A 435 28.57 -7.46 5.18
N ASP A 436 29.85 -7.72 4.94
CA ASP A 436 30.99 -7.01 5.49
C ASP A 436 32.17 -7.00 4.50
N THR A 437 33.08 -6.04 4.68
CA THR A 437 34.32 -5.87 3.91
C THR A 437 35.45 -6.80 4.36
N THR A 438 35.32 -7.42 5.53
CA THR A 438 36.27 -8.43 6.06
C THR A 438 35.58 -9.77 6.26
N PRO A 439 36.33 -10.90 6.23
CA PRO A 439 35.75 -12.20 6.54
C PRO A 439 35.01 -12.20 7.88
N ILE A 440 33.80 -12.75 7.87
CA ILE A 440 32.89 -12.79 9.01
C ILE A 440 33.15 -14.07 9.84
N PHE A 441 33.43 -15.19 9.16
CA PHE A 441 33.64 -16.49 9.78
C PHE A 441 35.00 -17.08 9.43
N SER A 442 35.74 -17.53 10.44
CA SER A 442 36.93 -18.36 10.29
C SER A 442 36.57 -19.78 10.74
N LEU A 443 36.51 -20.73 9.79
CA LEU A 443 36.06 -22.10 10.04
C LEU A 443 37.23 -23.06 10.21
N SER A 444 37.11 -23.96 11.19
CA SER A 444 37.99 -25.13 11.36
C SER A 444 37.18 -26.43 11.42
N SER A 445 37.56 -27.43 10.61
CA SER A 445 36.94 -28.76 10.64
C SER A 445 37.48 -29.61 11.78
N GLN A 446 36.63 -30.44 12.40
CA GLN A 446 37.05 -31.38 13.45
C GLN A 446 37.58 -32.71 12.91
N ASP A 447 37.11 -33.16 11.74
CA ASP A 447 37.27 -34.53 11.26
C ASP A 447 37.96 -34.63 9.88
N LYS A 448 39.18 -34.10 9.79
CA LYS A 448 40.01 -34.28 8.58
C LYS A 448 40.45 -35.74 8.44
N GLY A 449 39.84 -36.50 7.54
CA GLY A 449 40.37 -37.78 7.11
C GLY A 449 41.65 -37.60 6.28
N THR A 450 42.78 -38.18 6.70
CA THR A 450 44.00 -38.28 5.88
C THR A 450 44.02 -39.61 5.14
N THR A 451 44.65 -39.64 3.96
CA THR A 451 44.96 -40.88 3.24
C THR A 451 46.47 -41.08 3.27
N ASP A 452 46.93 -42.04 4.06
CA ASP A 452 48.35 -42.36 4.23
C ASP A 452 48.68 -43.76 3.67
N LEU A 453 49.82 -43.89 2.99
CA LEU A 453 50.31 -45.17 2.49
C LEU A 453 51.10 -45.90 3.58
N LEU A 454 50.73 -47.15 3.89
CA LEU A 454 51.37 -47.97 4.93
C LEU A 454 51.66 -49.39 4.42
N PRO A 455 52.81 -49.99 4.77
CA PRO A 455 53.96 -49.43 5.51
C PRO A 455 54.87 -48.56 4.62
N THR A 456 55.58 -47.60 5.22
CA THR A 456 56.38 -46.55 4.54
C THR A 456 57.73 -47.03 3.95
N ASP A 457 58.12 -48.29 4.16
CA ASP A 457 59.38 -48.85 3.66
C ASP A 457 59.20 -49.50 2.28
N ILE A 458 59.37 -48.69 1.22
CA ILE A 458 59.20 -49.05 -0.20
C ILE A 458 60.50 -49.63 -0.81
N THR A 459 61.28 -50.40 -0.05
CA THR A 459 62.57 -50.91 -0.55
C THR A 459 62.49 -52.30 -1.21
N SER A 460 61.30 -52.85 -1.49
CA SER A 460 61.22 -54.15 -2.18
C SER A 460 59.92 -54.35 -2.97
N ASN A 461 60.00 -55.04 -4.13
CA ASN A 461 58.88 -55.52 -4.96
C ASN A 461 58.02 -56.60 -4.24
N LEU A 462 57.81 -56.49 -2.93
CA LEU A 462 57.16 -57.49 -2.09
C LEU A 462 55.73 -57.05 -1.77
N SER A 463 54.76 -57.93 -2.03
CA SER A 463 53.33 -57.67 -1.84
C SER A 463 52.96 -57.61 -0.36
N ALA A 464 52.16 -56.62 0.02
CA ALA A 464 51.42 -56.60 1.28
C ALA A 464 49.93 -56.68 0.96
N GLU A 465 49.22 -57.62 1.60
CA GLU A 465 47.81 -57.88 1.31
C GLU A 465 47.02 -58.30 2.56
N ARG A 466 45.70 -58.43 2.39
CA ARG A 466 44.74 -58.88 3.43
C ARG A 466 44.86 -58.17 4.79
N PRO A 467 44.75 -56.83 4.82
CA PRO A 467 44.73 -56.11 6.08
C PRO A 467 43.48 -56.44 6.91
N SER A 468 43.63 -56.40 8.23
CA SER A 468 42.54 -56.46 9.21
C SER A 468 42.85 -55.51 10.36
N SER A 469 41.88 -54.72 10.81
CA SER A 469 42.09 -53.69 11.83
C SER A 469 41.27 -53.92 13.10
N SER A 470 41.79 -53.40 14.23
CA SER A 470 41.00 -53.22 15.45
C SER A 470 39.92 -52.14 15.25
N LYS A 471 38.92 -52.10 16.14
CA LYS A 471 37.77 -51.19 16.04
C LYS A 471 38.16 -49.72 16.04
N ASP A 472 39.16 -49.37 16.85
CA ASP A 472 39.69 -48.03 17.01
C ASP A 472 40.71 -47.65 15.92
N GLY A 473 41.00 -48.56 14.98
CA GLY A 473 42.01 -48.37 13.95
C GLY A 473 43.44 -48.37 14.49
N ARG A 474 43.67 -48.63 15.79
CA ARG A 474 45.00 -48.60 16.38
C ARG A 474 45.91 -49.70 15.83
N TYR A 475 45.41 -50.93 15.73
CA TYR A 475 46.23 -52.04 15.28
C TYR A 475 45.76 -52.52 13.90
N VAL A 476 46.70 -52.61 12.97
CA VAL A 476 46.47 -53.19 11.63
C VAL A 476 47.38 -54.40 11.47
N VAL A 477 46.79 -55.56 11.21
CA VAL A 477 47.52 -56.78 10.85
C VAL A 477 47.40 -57.04 9.37
N TYR A 478 48.48 -57.52 8.76
CA TYR A 478 48.52 -57.79 7.32
C TYR A 478 49.54 -58.88 7.02
N GLU A 479 49.42 -59.51 5.85
CA GLU A 479 50.45 -60.43 5.34
C GLU A 479 51.39 -59.69 4.40
N LYS A 480 52.70 -59.88 4.55
CA LYS A 480 53.75 -59.29 3.70
C LYS A 480 54.72 -60.37 3.26
N THR A 481 55.11 -60.35 1.99
CA THR A 481 56.16 -61.24 1.49
C THR A 481 57.51 -60.86 2.10
N VAL A 482 58.22 -61.84 2.67
CA VAL A 482 59.57 -61.70 3.22
C VAL A 482 60.49 -62.65 2.46
N ALA A 483 61.64 -62.14 2.03
CA ALA A 483 62.68 -62.95 1.41
C ALA A 483 63.49 -63.68 2.48
N GLU A 484 63.66 -64.99 2.33
CA GLU A 484 64.44 -65.81 3.27
C GLU A 484 65.77 -66.28 2.69
N THR A 485 66.65 -66.70 3.60
CA THR A 485 67.98 -67.22 3.28
C THR A 485 67.84 -68.51 2.46
N GLY A 486 68.20 -68.45 1.17
CA GLY A 486 68.03 -69.57 0.23
C GLY A 486 67.14 -69.25 -0.98
N GLY A 487 66.67 -68.01 -1.12
CA GLY A 487 65.95 -67.53 -2.32
C GLY A 487 64.46 -67.91 -2.36
N GLN A 488 63.92 -68.43 -1.25
CA GLN A 488 62.49 -68.65 -1.08
C GLN A 488 61.83 -67.39 -0.51
N ASN A 489 60.60 -67.13 -0.94
CA ASN A 489 59.78 -66.03 -0.44
C ASN A 489 58.57 -66.62 0.31
N TYR A 490 58.40 -66.26 1.58
CA TYR A 490 57.25 -66.66 2.38
C TYR A 490 56.40 -65.45 2.74
N GLN A 491 55.08 -65.62 2.79
CA GLN A 491 54.20 -64.63 3.41
C GLN A 491 54.37 -64.72 4.92
N GLN A 492 54.50 -63.57 5.58
CA GLN A 492 54.60 -63.47 7.03
C GLN A 492 53.59 -62.46 7.55
N ILE A 493 53.16 -62.63 8.80
CA ILE A 493 52.15 -61.79 9.44
C ILE A 493 52.83 -60.69 10.23
N PHE A 494 52.43 -59.45 9.93
CA PHE A 494 52.90 -58.25 10.61
C PHE A 494 51.76 -57.55 11.33
N LEU A 495 52.09 -56.85 12.41
CA LEU A 495 51.19 -55.95 13.15
C LEU A 495 51.80 -54.55 13.20
N LEU A 496 51.01 -53.57 12.78
CA LEU A 496 51.35 -52.15 12.83
C LEU A 496 50.55 -51.48 13.96
N ASP A 497 51.22 -50.68 14.80
CA ASP A 497 50.59 -49.81 15.79
C ASP A 497 50.49 -48.38 15.24
N MET A 498 49.28 -47.95 14.95
CA MET A 498 48.94 -46.64 14.40
C MET A 498 49.10 -45.49 15.40
N GLN A 499 49.44 -45.77 16.67
CA GLN A 499 49.96 -44.73 17.56
C GLN A 499 51.39 -44.30 17.22
N ALA A 500 52.13 -45.13 16.48
CA ALA A 500 53.48 -44.86 16.01
C ALA A 500 53.68 -45.50 14.62
N PRO A 501 52.99 -45.01 13.57
CA PRO A 501 53.00 -45.63 12.24
C PRO A 501 54.38 -45.63 11.57
N GLU A 502 55.30 -44.78 12.04
CA GLU A 502 56.70 -44.72 11.60
C GLU A 502 57.59 -45.80 12.24
N ALA A 503 57.11 -46.51 13.27
CA ALA A 503 57.86 -47.60 13.89
C ALA A 503 57.84 -48.85 12.99
N PRO A 504 58.92 -49.66 12.97
CA PRO A 504 58.92 -50.92 12.22
C PRO A 504 57.76 -51.84 12.66
N PRO A 505 57.02 -52.43 11.70
CA PRO A 505 55.92 -53.32 12.03
C PRO A 505 56.42 -54.57 12.76
N LEU A 506 55.65 -55.04 13.73
CA LEU A 506 55.98 -56.22 14.53
C LEU A 506 55.73 -57.51 13.74
N LEU A 507 56.76 -58.33 13.57
CA LEU A 507 56.64 -59.68 13.01
C LEU A 507 55.97 -60.62 14.04
N ILE A 508 54.76 -61.08 13.73
CA ILE A 508 53.99 -61.98 14.60
C ILE A 508 54.32 -63.44 14.30
N SER A 509 54.48 -63.83 13.03
CA SER A 509 54.84 -65.19 12.62
C SER A 509 56.35 -65.41 12.68
N LYS A 510 56.91 -65.20 13.87
CA LYS A 510 58.34 -65.36 14.18
C LYS A 510 58.67 -66.78 14.64
N SER A 511 59.90 -67.21 14.37
CA SER A 511 60.43 -68.47 14.86
C SER A 511 60.56 -68.47 16.39
N PHE A 512 60.18 -69.55 17.07
CA PHE A 512 60.39 -69.69 18.51
C PHE A 512 61.87 -69.80 18.89
N ASN A 513 62.74 -70.10 17.92
CA ASN A 513 64.19 -70.18 18.10
C ASN A 513 64.87 -68.81 18.15
N ASP A 514 64.12 -67.72 18.00
CA ASP A 514 64.65 -66.36 18.03
C ASP A 514 64.16 -65.54 19.24
N PRO A 515 65.01 -65.39 20.29
CA PRO A 515 64.70 -64.55 21.44
C PRO A 515 64.50 -63.07 21.09
N ALA A 516 65.06 -62.59 19.97
CA ALA A 516 64.93 -61.21 19.51
C ALA A 516 63.67 -60.95 18.68
N GLY A 517 62.99 -62.01 18.21
CA GLY A 517 61.72 -61.96 17.49
C GLY A 517 61.77 -61.27 16.12
N GLN A 518 62.90 -61.36 15.43
CA GLN A 518 63.18 -60.81 14.11
C GLN A 518 63.23 -61.87 13.01
N ILE A 519 63.43 -63.15 13.36
CA ILE A 519 63.52 -64.26 12.42
C ILE A 519 62.11 -64.75 12.07
N PRO A 520 61.69 -64.68 10.80
CA PRO A 520 60.42 -65.24 10.35
C PRO A 520 60.39 -66.76 10.49
N GLY A 521 59.19 -67.32 10.64
CA GLY A 521 59.00 -68.77 10.60
C GLY A 521 59.30 -69.34 9.22
N ASN A 522 59.81 -70.56 9.17
CA ASN A 522 60.35 -71.25 8.00
C ASN A 522 59.33 -71.64 6.90
N GLY A 523 58.15 -71.00 6.88
CA GLY A 523 57.07 -71.27 5.95
C GLY A 523 56.01 -70.17 5.95
N SER A 524 55.16 -70.16 4.92
CA SER A 524 54.14 -69.12 4.75
C SER A 524 53.11 -69.13 5.87
N SER A 525 52.88 -67.95 6.45
CA SER A 525 51.80 -67.60 7.37
C SER A 525 50.82 -66.67 6.67
N LEU A 526 49.53 -67.00 6.73
CA LEU A 526 48.50 -66.42 5.86
C LEU A 526 47.19 -66.09 6.60
N ARG A 527 46.45 -65.14 6.03
CA ARG A 527 45.09 -64.73 6.42
C ARG A 527 44.98 -64.33 7.89
N PRO A 528 45.67 -63.25 8.30
CA PRO A 528 45.56 -62.76 9.65
C PRO A 528 44.17 -62.14 9.89
N SER A 529 43.67 -62.28 11.12
CA SER A 529 42.50 -61.55 11.60
C SER A 529 42.74 -61.11 13.03
N ILE A 530 42.52 -59.82 13.31
CA ILE A 530 42.58 -59.26 14.66
C ILE A 530 41.18 -59.11 15.26
N SER A 531 41.07 -59.24 16.59
CA SER A 531 39.84 -58.98 17.34
C SER A 531 39.54 -57.48 17.41
N LEU A 532 38.26 -57.11 17.60
CA LEU A 532 37.85 -55.69 17.66
C LEU A 532 38.56 -54.89 18.76
N ASP A 533 38.85 -55.54 19.89
CA ASP A 533 39.56 -54.95 21.03
C ASP A 533 41.09 -54.89 20.81
N GLY A 534 41.59 -55.38 19.68
CA GLY A 534 43.01 -55.40 19.36
C GLY A 534 43.84 -56.40 20.18
N SER A 535 43.23 -57.27 20.99
CA SER A 535 43.96 -58.12 21.94
C SER A 535 44.50 -59.43 21.35
N THR A 536 43.86 -59.93 20.29
CA THR A 536 44.08 -61.28 19.76
C THR A 536 44.17 -61.26 18.24
N VAL A 537 45.23 -61.86 17.70
CA VAL A 537 45.41 -62.10 16.27
C VAL A 537 45.38 -63.59 15.99
N VAL A 538 44.62 -64.04 14.99
CA VAL A 538 44.64 -65.43 14.52
C VAL A 538 45.09 -65.50 13.08
N PHE A 539 45.85 -66.54 12.72
CA PHE A 539 46.33 -66.80 11.37
C PHE A 539 46.63 -68.29 11.21
N HIS A 540 46.84 -68.78 10.00
CA HIS A 540 47.31 -70.15 9.80
C HIS A 540 48.70 -70.14 9.18
N SER A 541 49.51 -71.15 9.46
CA SER A 541 50.89 -71.22 8.98
C SER A 541 51.32 -72.62 8.61
N ARG A 542 52.19 -72.72 7.61
CA ARG A 542 52.94 -73.93 7.24
C ARG A 542 54.27 -74.08 7.99
N ALA A 543 54.67 -73.06 8.74
CA ALA A 543 55.96 -73.02 9.39
C ALA A 543 55.97 -73.97 10.60
N SER A 544 56.97 -74.86 10.65
CA SER A 544 57.13 -75.85 11.73
C SER A 544 57.90 -75.32 12.94
N ASP A 545 58.29 -74.05 12.91
CA ASP A 545 59.14 -73.42 13.91
C ASP A 545 58.50 -72.19 14.57
N LEU A 546 57.18 -72.01 14.45
CA LEU A 546 56.48 -70.93 15.17
C LEU A 546 56.26 -71.24 16.65
N VAL A 547 56.06 -72.51 17.00
CA VAL A 547 55.95 -72.97 18.38
C VAL A 547 56.69 -74.31 18.55
N PRO A 548 57.18 -74.63 19.77
CA PRO A 548 57.75 -75.95 20.04
C PRO A 548 56.73 -77.08 19.79
N GLY A 549 57.20 -78.19 19.21
CA GLY A 549 56.37 -79.40 19.04
C GLY A 549 55.48 -79.41 17.79
N ASP A 550 55.74 -78.53 16.82
CA ASP A 550 55.16 -78.61 15.46
C ASP A 550 56.01 -79.50 14.54
N THR A 551 55.45 -80.64 14.12
CA THR A 551 56.21 -81.74 13.50
C THR A 551 55.51 -82.45 12.34
N ASN A 552 54.25 -82.12 12.04
CA ASN A 552 53.44 -82.82 11.03
C ASN A 552 53.65 -82.29 9.59
N GLY A 553 54.28 -81.13 9.41
CA GLY A 553 54.41 -80.45 8.12
C GLY A 553 53.08 -80.03 7.48
N LYS A 554 52.05 -79.75 8.28
CA LYS A 554 50.72 -79.31 7.83
C LYS A 554 50.47 -77.85 8.22
N GLU A 555 49.49 -77.24 7.54
CA GLU A 555 48.97 -75.94 7.97
C GLU A 555 48.26 -76.05 9.32
N ASP A 556 48.75 -75.31 10.31
CA ASP A 556 48.14 -75.21 11.63
C ASP A 556 47.63 -73.79 11.90
N VAL A 557 46.63 -73.67 12.78
CA VAL A 557 46.07 -72.38 13.21
C VAL A 557 46.81 -71.88 14.44
N PHE A 558 47.21 -70.62 14.41
CA PHE A 558 47.91 -69.94 15.48
C PHE A 558 47.11 -68.76 16.01
N LEU A 559 47.27 -68.51 17.31
CA LEU A 559 46.74 -67.38 18.03
C LEU A 559 47.90 -66.62 18.66
N TYR A 560 47.95 -65.32 18.41
CA TYR A 560 48.88 -64.40 19.01
C TYR A 560 48.14 -63.44 19.96
N ARG A 561 48.59 -63.38 21.22
CA ARG A 561 48.12 -62.38 22.18
C ARG A 561 49.02 -61.15 22.11
N VAL A 562 48.45 -60.00 21.76
CA VAL A 562 49.18 -58.75 21.54
C VAL A 562 49.84 -58.26 22.84
N VAL A 563 49.11 -58.29 23.96
CA VAL A 563 49.59 -57.76 25.26
C VAL A 563 50.75 -58.58 25.84
N THR A 564 50.68 -59.91 25.71
CA THR A 564 51.68 -60.81 26.33
C THR A 564 52.75 -61.27 25.33
N ASN A 565 52.68 -60.82 24.08
CA ASN A 565 53.57 -61.22 22.98
C ASN A 565 53.70 -62.76 22.85
N THR A 566 52.60 -63.48 23.07
CA THR A 566 52.59 -64.94 23.16
C THR A 566 51.94 -65.55 21.92
N LEU A 567 52.62 -66.52 21.31
CA LEU A 567 52.11 -67.29 20.19
C LEU A 567 51.72 -68.70 20.66
N LEU A 568 50.51 -69.13 20.31
CA LEU A 568 49.94 -70.42 20.66
C LEU A 568 49.43 -71.10 19.39
N ARG A 569 49.53 -72.42 19.32
CA ARG A 569 48.92 -73.24 18.26
C ARG A 569 47.59 -73.81 18.77
N ALA A 570 46.59 -73.88 17.89
CA ALA A 570 45.36 -74.63 18.17
C ALA A 570 45.66 -76.13 18.23
N VAL A 571 45.18 -76.79 19.28
CA VAL A 571 45.40 -78.22 19.56
C VAL A 571 44.06 -78.93 19.72
N ASN A 572 44.07 -80.26 19.66
CA ASN A 572 42.91 -81.07 20.03
C ASN A 572 42.74 -81.15 21.56
N ASP A 573 41.71 -81.86 22.02
CA ASP A 573 41.40 -82.04 23.45
C ASP A 573 42.48 -82.83 24.24
N GLU A 574 43.53 -83.31 23.58
CA GLU A 574 44.68 -84.03 24.15
C GLU A 574 46.00 -83.22 24.05
N ASP A 575 45.92 -81.91 23.78
CA ASP A 575 47.08 -81.01 23.55
C ASP A 575 47.99 -81.41 22.38
N GLN A 576 47.48 -82.20 21.42
CA GLN A 576 48.22 -82.62 20.23
C GLN A 576 47.90 -81.73 19.02
N GLN A 577 48.86 -81.64 18.09
CA GLN A 577 48.65 -81.01 16.78
C GLN A 577 47.63 -81.80 15.93
N PHE A 578 46.89 -81.12 15.06
CA PHE A 578 46.02 -81.79 14.09
C PHE A 578 46.85 -82.36 12.93
N ASN A 579 46.50 -83.55 12.41
CA ASN A 579 47.24 -84.16 11.29
C ASN A 579 46.67 -83.78 9.90
N GLY A 580 45.54 -83.06 9.88
CA GLY A 580 44.95 -82.44 8.69
C GLY A 580 45.30 -80.96 8.59
N ARG A 581 44.97 -80.32 7.47
CA ARG A 581 45.14 -78.87 7.31
C ARG A 581 44.10 -78.11 8.11
N SER A 582 44.54 -77.16 8.93
CA SER A 582 43.71 -76.18 9.62
C SER A 582 43.85 -74.82 8.93
N LEU A 583 42.78 -74.34 8.31
CA LEU A 583 42.81 -73.16 7.43
C LEU A 583 41.74 -72.15 7.82
N TYR A 584 41.93 -70.89 7.41
CA TYR A 584 40.96 -69.81 7.50
C TYR A 584 40.44 -69.51 8.93
N PRO A 585 41.34 -69.31 9.92
CA PRO A 585 40.88 -68.95 11.24
C PRO A 585 40.20 -67.59 11.23
N ALA A 586 39.19 -67.45 12.09
CA ALA A 586 38.48 -66.20 12.31
C ALA A 586 38.39 -65.95 13.81
N VAL A 587 38.54 -64.69 14.20
CA VAL A 587 38.29 -64.22 15.57
C VAL A 587 37.08 -63.29 15.54
N VAL A 588 36.30 -63.31 16.62
CA VAL A 588 35.01 -62.64 16.71
C VAL A 588 35.12 -61.14 16.41
N ARG A 589 34.27 -60.68 15.48
CA ARG A 589 34.13 -59.27 15.06
C ARG A 589 32.97 -58.54 15.77
N THR A 590 32.41 -59.08 16.85
CA THR A 590 31.25 -58.52 17.58
C THR A 590 31.40 -58.60 19.10
N PHE A 591 30.79 -57.63 19.80
CA PHE A 591 30.88 -57.48 21.25
C PHE A 591 30.41 -58.72 22.04
N SER A 592 31.15 -59.07 23.09
CA SER A 592 30.53 -59.54 24.33
C SER A 592 29.61 -58.42 24.82
N LYS A 593 28.29 -58.65 24.80
CA LYS A 593 27.34 -57.74 25.48
C LYS A 593 27.80 -57.61 26.94
N LYS A 594 28.10 -56.39 27.37
CA LYS A 594 28.16 -56.06 28.80
C LYS A 594 26.90 -56.62 29.45
N LYS A 595 27.07 -57.48 30.47
CA LYS A 595 26.01 -57.83 31.41
C LYS A 595 25.75 -56.66 32.34
#